data_AF-A0AAV2SQ80-F1
#
_entry.id   AF-A0AAV2SQ80-F1
#
_cell.length_a   1.000
_cell.length_b   1.000
_cell.length_c   1.000
_cell.angle_alpha   90.00
_cell.angle_beta   90.00
_cell.angle_gamma   90.00
#
_symmetry.space_group_name_H-M   'P 1'
#
loop_
_entity.id
_entity.type
_entity.pdbx_description
1 polymer ?
#
loop_
_entity_poly.entity_id
_entity_poly.type
_entity_poly.pdbx_seq_one_letter_code
_entity_poly.pdbx_strand_id
1 'polypeptide(L)'
;FTEMPSFVRLDETDAIFVDNYHTDGAKFVLFGYGTPQAMGNIDFYPNGGRNQPGCLFPVLHPCSHSRAIGLYRDTLKQGYHYIAHECTDYNSFKNGNCSTSSPIGIRADEYTQKERVNIKFYFDTNKEAPYCGCSDKAVITCTNKHEKCDIWKKMGNCEKKKTRKFMEKNCPKACNK
;
A
#
# COMPACT_ATOMS: atom_id res chain seq x y z
N PHE A 1 -7.87 6.10 23.55
CA PHE A 1 -8.70 7.09 22.84
C PHE A 1 -9.86 6.44 22.08
N THR A 2 -9.79 5.15 21.73
CA THR A 2 -10.91 4.40 21.13
C THR A 2 -12.21 4.57 21.92
N GLU A 3 -13.33 4.78 21.22
CA GLU A 3 -14.67 5.08 21.75
C GLU A 3 -14.79 6.34 22.63
N MET A 4 -13.74 7.16 22.74
CA MET A 4 -13.85 8.45 23.40
C MET A 4 -14.61 9.46 22.52
N PRO A 5 -15.25 10.49 23.12
CA PRO A 5 -15.83 11.60 22.38
C PRO A 5 -14.82 12.25 21.41
N SER A 6 -15.30 12.81 20.29
CA SER A 6 -14.44 13.39 19.25
C SER A 6 -13.49 14.47 19.77
N PHE A 7 -13.90 15.31 20.72
CA PHE A 7 -13.02 16.33 21.30
C PHE A 7 -11.78 15.80 22.06
N VAL A 8 -11.64 14.48 22.24
CA VAL A 8 -10.50 13.83 22.93
C VAL A 8 -9.64 13.00 21.97
N ARG A 9 -10.09 12.76 20.74
CA ARG A 9 -9.42 11.88 19.77
C ARG A 9 -9.37 12.55 18.40
N LEU A 10 -8.60 11.98 17.49
CA LEU A 10 -8.71 12.34 16.09
C LEU A 10 -10.14 12.05 15.59
N ASP A 11 -10.70 12.96 14.81
CA ASP A 11 -11.88 12.73 13.98
C ASP A 11 -11.79 13.46 12.63
N GLU A 12 -12.78 13.22 11.75
CA GLU A 12 -12.83 13.82 10.42
C GLU A 12 -12.94 15.36 10.41
N THR A 13 -13.31 15.98 11.52
CA THR A 13 -13.54 17.43 11.63
C THR A 13 -12.26 18.20 11.98
N ASP A 14 -11.20 17.50 12.39
CA ASP A 14 -9.90 18.10 12.75
C ASP A 14 -9.13 18.68 11.55
N ALA A 15 -9.52 18.34 10.31
CA ALA A 15 -8.91 18.88 9.09
C ALA A 15 -9.92 18.91 7.92
N ILE A 16 -9.50 19.48 6.79
CA ILE A 16 -10.28 19.47 5.53
C ILE A 16 -10.48 18.04 5.01
N PHE A 17 -9.49 17.17 5.26
CA PHE A 17 -9.51 15.76 4.89
C PHE A 17 -8.56 15.01 5.80
N VAL A 18 -9.04 13.92 6.40
CA VAL A 18 -8.31 13.05 7.32
C VAL A 18 -8.30 11.64 6.75
N ASP A 19 -7.12 11.13 6.43
CA ASP A 19 -6.90 9.74 6.02
C ASP A 19 -6.07 8.97 7.07
N ASN A 20 -6.58 7.82 7.51
CA ASN A 20 -5.97 7.04 8.60
C ASN A 20 -5.42 5.71 8.12
N TYR A 21 -4.38 5.22 8.80
CA TYR A 21 -3.79 3.90 8.56
C TYR A 21 -3.88 3.02 9.81
N HIS A 22 -4.72 2.00 9.74
CA HIS A 22 -4.89 1.01 10.79
C HIS A 22 -4.03 -0.20 10.47
N THR A 23 -2.86 -0.33 11.11
CA THR A 23 -1.99 -1.50 10.91
C THR A 23 -1.91 -2.42 12.11
N ASP A 24 -2.36 -1.95 13.28
CA ASP A 24 -2.26 -2.63 14.57
C ASP A 24 -3.50 -2.43 15.46
N GLY A 25 -4.68 -2.46 14.84
CA GLY A 25 -5.97 -2.21 15.48
C GLY A 25 -6.53 -3.36 16.32
N ALA A 26 -5.68 -4.28 16.81
CA ALA A 26 -6.12 -5.23 17.83
C ALA A 26 -6.40 -4.49 19.14
N LYS A 27 -7.22 -5.07 20.03
CA LYS A 27 -7.41 -4.48 21.37
C LYS A 27 -6.07 -4.43 22.10
N PHE A 28 -5.86 -3.44 22.96
CA PHE A 28 -4.66 -3.32 23.78
C PHE A 28 -4.35 -4.58 24.62
N VAL A 29 -5.40 -5.23 25.14
CA VAL A 29 -5.28 -6.52 25.86
C VAL A 29 -4.71 -7.67 25.01
N LEU A 30 -4.73 -7.52 23.68
CA LEU A 30 -4.11 -8.42 22.70
C LEU A 30 -2.83 -7.82 22.10
N PHE A 31 -2.21 -6.86 22.78
CA PHE A 31 -0.98 -6.15 22.37
C PHE A 31 -1.10 -5.35 21.07
N GLY A 32 -2.31 -4.93 20.70
CA GLY A 32 -2.50 -3.93 19.65
C GLY A 32 -2.33 -2.51 20.20
N TYR A 33 -1.45 -1.74 19.59
CA TYR A 33 -1.19 -0.34 19.98
C TYR A 33 -2.05 0.66 19.22
N GLY A 34 -2.70 0.23 18.13
CA GLY A 34 -3.59 1.06 17.32
C GLY A 34 -5.06 0.98 17.77
N THR A 35 -5.94 1.53 16.94
CA THR A 35 -7.39 1.37 17.07
C THR A 35 -7.97 0.73 15.80
N PRO A 36 -9.03 -0.08 15.89
CA PRO A 36 -9.80 -0.50 14.72
C PRO A 36 -10.91 0.51 14.34
N GLN A 37 -11.22 1.46 15.22
CA GLN A 37 -12.24 2.48 15.01
C GLN A 37 -11.82 3.41 13.88
N ALA A 38 -12.71 3.62 12.91
CA ALA A 38 -12.56 4.62 11.88
C ALA A 38 -12.70 6.02 12.50
N MET A 39 -11.82 6.94 12.10
CA MET A 39 -11.68 8.26 12.73
C MET A 39 -11.32 9.36 11.70
N GLY A 40 -11.68 9.17 10.43
CA GLY A 40 -11.34 10.11 9.37
C GLY A 40 -12.41 10.15 8.29
N ASN A 41 -12.09 10.82 7.19
CA ASN A 41 -12.90 10.74 5.99
C ASN A 41 -12.78 9.34 5.38
N ILE A 42 -11.53 8.87 5.27
CA ILE A 42 -11.21 7.52 4.81
C ILE A 42 -10.22 6.84 5.75
N ASP A 43 -10.40 5.54 5.94
CA ASP A 43 -9.65 4.74 6.88
C ASP A 43 -9.14 3.48 6.16
N PHE A 44 -7.81 3.36 6.06
CA PHE A 44 -7.12 2.28 5.39
C PHE A 44 -6.78 1.14 6.37
N TYR A 45 -7.17 -0.08 6.02
CA TYR A 45 -6.96 -1.31 6.80
C TYR A 45 -6.12 -2.34 6.02
N PRO A 46 -4.82 -2.07 5.80
CA PRO A 46 -3.92 -3.02 5.15
C PRO A 46 -3.92 -4.37 5.86
N ASN A 47 -4.08 -5.46 5.09
CA ASN A 47 -4.13 -6.83 5.60
C ASN A 47 -5.19 -7.03 6.70
N GLY A 48 -6.31 -6.31 6.63
CA GLY A 48 -7.37 -6.31 7.64
C GLY A 48 -7.09 -5.46 8.87
N GLY A 49 -5.95 -4.75 8.88
CA GLY A 49 -5.61 -3.67 9.80
C GLY A 49 -5.25 -4.05 11.24
N ARG A 50 -4.86 -5.31 11.46
CA ARG A 50 -4.47 -5.81 12.79
C ARG A 50 -3.07 -6.40 12.84
N ASN A 51 -2.81 -7.42 12.03
CA ASN A 51 -1.52 -8.11 12.02
C ASN A 51 -0.90 -7.96 10.64
N GLN A 52 0.31 -7.40 10.59
CA GLN A 52 0.95 -7.12 9.31
C GLN A 52 1.88 -8.28 8.90
N PRO A 53 1.92 -8.63 7.61
CA PRO A 53 2.84 -9.66 7.12
C PRO A 53 4.29 -9.39 7.52
N GLY A 54 4.99 -10.43 7.98
CA GLY A 54 6.38 -10.35 8.44
C GLY A 54 6.57 -9.83 9.88
N CYS A 55 5.50 -9.41 10.56
CA CYS A 55 5.56 -9.03 11.97
C CYS A 55 5.32 -10.25 12.87
N LEU A 56 6.41 -10.88 13.30
CA LEU A 56 6.41 -11.95 14.29
C LEU A 56 6.63 -11.36 15.69
N PHE A 57 6.02 -11.95 16.72
CA PHE A 57 6.18 -11.56 18.14
C PHE A 57 5.75 -10.11 18.48
N PRO A 58 4.43 -9.81 18.46
CA PRO A 58 3.90 -8.46 18.68
C PRO A 58 4.24 -7.85 20.05
N VAL A 59 4.60 -8.69 21.04
CA VAL A 59 4.91 -8.25 22.42
C VAL A 59 6.27 -7.56 22.52
N LEU A 60 7.30 -8.04 21.80
CA LEU A 60 8.66 -7.50 21.90
C LEU A 60 8.95 -6.38 20.90
N HIS A 61 8.18 -6.31 19.82
CA HIS A 61 8.42 -5.35 18.75
C HIS A 61 7.09 -4.83 18.23
N PRO A 62 6.82 -3.50 18.28
CA PRO A 62 5.60 -2.90 17.73
C PRO A 62 5.69 -2.85 16.20
N CYS A 63 6.00 -3.98 15.55
CA CYS A 63 6.23 -4.10 14.11
C CYS A 63 4.97 -3.77 13.32
N SER A 64 3.81 -4.32 13.73
CA SER A 64 2.52 -4.00 13.11
C SER A 64 2.21 -2.51 13.28
N HIS A 65 2.46 -1.94 14.46
CA HIS A 65 2.24 -0.52 14.72
C HIS A 65 3.11 0.37 13.82
N SER A 66 4.41 0.09 13.75
CA SER A 66 5.35 0.82 12.89
C SER A 66 5.15 0.60 11.38
N ARG A 67 4.28 -0.36 10.97
CA ARG A 67 4.02 -0.62 9.55
C ARG A 67 3.36 0.56 8.86
N ALA A 68 2.54 1.36 9.55
CA ALA A 68 1.89 2.54 8.97
C ALA A 68 2.92 3.52 8.39
N ILE A 69 4.01 3.78 9.14
CA ILE A 69 5.14 4.62 8.71
C ILE A 69 5.82 4.01 7.47
N GLY A 70 6.02 2.70 7.48
CA GLY A 70 6.59 1.95 6.37
C GLY A 70 5.78 2.09 5.08
N LEU A 71 4.45 1.93 5.18
CA LEU A 71 3.53 2.06 4.05
C LEU A 71 3.51 3.47 3.49
N TYR A 72 3.35 4.50 4.33
CA TYR A 72 3.34 5.89 3.88
C TYR A 72 4.65 6.25 3.17
N ARG A 73 5.79 5.89 3.75
CA ARG A 73 7.12 6.12 3.16
C ARG A 73 7.29 5.43 1.80
N ASP A 74 6.73 4.25 1.60
CA ASP A 74 6.81 3.60 0.30
C ASP A 74 6.01 4.33 -0.78
N THR A 75 4.92 5.04 -0.42
CA THR A 75 4.15 5.84 -1.40
C THR A 75 4.93 7.03 -1.96
N LEU A 76 6.01 7.45 -1.29
CA LEU A 76 6.91 8.51 -1.77
C LEU A 76 7.87 8.04 -2.86
N LYS A 77 8.01 6.71 -3.06
CA LYS A 77 8.93 6.14 -4.05
C LYS A 77 8.29 6.15 -5.43
N GLN A 78 9.05 6.59 -6.43
CA GLN A 78 8.60 6.56 -7.83
C GLN A 78 8.40 5.12 -8.33
N GLY A 79 7.38 4.92 -9.17
CA GLY A 79 7.11 3.63 -9.82
C GLY A 79 6.19 2.68 -9.03
N TYR A 80 5.77 3.05 -7.82
CA TYR A 80 4.80 2.29 -7.04
C TYR A 80 3.46 3.01 -6.98
N HIS A 81 2.39 2.32 -7.37
CA HIS A 81 1.03 2.80 -7.28
C HIS A 81 0.24 1.92 -6.35
N TYR A 82 -0.03 2.46 -5.16
CA TYR A 82 -0.81 1.78 -4.14
C TYR A 82 -2.27 2.18 -4.26
N ILE A 83 -3.13 1.20 -4.46
CA ILE A 83 -4.58 1.37 -4.54
C ILE A 83 -5.21 0.53 -3.45
N ALA A 84 -6.17 1.11 -2.74
CA ALA A 84 -7.03 0.41 -1.81
C ALA A 84 -8.47 0.39 -2.30
N HIS A 85 -9.25 -0.59 -1.84
CA HIS A 85 -10.60 -0.83 -2.30
C HIS A 85 -11.61 -0.62 -1.18
N GLU A 86 -12.68 0.12 -1.47
CA GLU A 86 -13.78 0.36 -0.55
C GLU A 86 -14.61 -0.92 -0.42
N CYS A 87 -14.68 -1.49 0.78
CA CYS A 87 -15.45 -2.70 1.04
C CYS A 87 -16.05 -2.62 2.46
N THR A 88 -17.09 -3.42 2.75
CA THR A 88 -17.75 -3.41 4.08
C THR A 88 -16.82 -3.89 5.20
N ASP A 89 -15.97 -4.85 4.86
CA ASP A 89 -15.04 -5.52 5.75
C ASP A 89 -13.97 -6.24 4.93
N TYR A 90 -12.99 -6.79 5.64
CA TYR A 90 -11.86 -7.47 5.01
C TYR A 90 -12.24 -8.79 4.31
N ASN A 91 -13.28 -9.50 4.74
CA ASN A 91 -13.72 -10.72 4.06
C ASN A 91 -14.37 -10.38 2.71
N SER A 92 -15.20 -9.33 2.66
CA SER A 92 -15.73 -8.79 1.41
C SER A 92 -14.61 -8.37 0.46
N PHE A 93 -13.55 -7.74 0.98
CA PHE A 93 -12.34 -7.46 0.21
C PHE A 93 -11.67 -8.72 -0.36
N LYS A 94 -11.46 -9.76 0.47
CA LYS A 94 -10.87 -11.03 0.00
C LYS A 94 -11.74 -11.72 -1.06
N ASN A 95 -13.05 -11.50 -1.03
CA ASN A 95 -14.00 -12.03 -2.01
C ASN A 95 -14.15 -11.15 -3.27
N GLY A 96 -13.48 -9.99 -3.34
CA GLY A 96 -13.60 -9.05 -4.46
C GLY A 96 -14.90 -8.25 -4.48
N ASN A 97 -15.67 -8.26 -3.40
CA ASN A 97 -16.96 -7.58 -3.28
C ASN A 97 -16.75 -6.14 -2.79
N CYS A 98 -16.19 -5.29 -3.64
CA CYS A 98 -15.82 -3.92 -3.33
C CYS A 98 -16.43 -2.94 -4.34
N SER A 99 -16.69 -1.70 -3.91
CA SER A 99 -17.42 -0.71 -4.70
C SER A 99 -16.49 0.22 -5.48
N THR A 100 -15.60 0.93 -4.77
CA THR A 100 -14.73 1.96 -5.35
C THR A 100 -13.27 1.71 -4.97
N SER A 101 -12.37 2.55 -5.48
CA SER A 101 -10.94 2.47 -5.19
C SER A 101 -10.39 3.86 -4.90
N SER A 102 -9.39 3.93 -4.02
CA SER A 102 -8.68 5.15 -3.70
C SER A 102 -7.17 4.92 -3.78
N PRO A 103 -6.39 5.87 -4.33
CA PRO A 103 -4.97 5.92 -4.02
C PRO A 103 -4.76 6.10 -2.52
N ILE A 104 -3.57 5.73 -2.05
CA ILE A 104 -3.18 5.86 -0.65
C ILE A 104 -1.96 6.78 -0.52
N GLY A 105 -1.69 7.26 0.68
CA GLY A 105 -0.46 7.92 1.09
C GLY A 105 -0.41 9.34 0.57
N ILE A 106 0.68 9.74 -0.07
CA ILE A 106 0.84 11.11 -0.58
C ILE A 106 -0.21 11.49 -1.64
N ARG A 107 -0.95 10.52 -2.19
CA ARG A 107 -2.02 10.71 -3.17
C ARG A 107 -3.41 10.46 -2.61
N ALA A 108 -3.57 10.20 -1.32
CA ALA A 108 -4.88 9.90 -0.72
C ALA A 108 -5.89 11.04 -0.91
N ASP A 109 -5.40 12.28 -1.03
CA ASP A 109 -6.18 13.48 -1.30
C ASP A 109 -6.70 13.56 -2.75
N GLU A 110 -6.36 12.64 -3.64
CA GLU A 110 -7.00 12.51 -4.95
C GLU A 110 -8.37 11.81 -4.88
N TYR A 111 -8.74 11.25 -3.72
CA TYR A 111 -10.08 10.72 -3.49
C TYR A 111 -11.13 11.81 -3.69
N THR A 112 -12.14 11.55 -4.52
CA THR A 112 -13.07 12.59 -4.98
C THR A 112 -14.25 12.81 -4.05
N GLN A 113 -14.66 11.81 -3.28
CA GLN A 113 -15.84 11.86 -2.39
C GLN A 113 -15.43 12.25 -0.95
N LYS A 114 -14.71 13.37 -0.80
CA LYS A 114 -14.10 13.78 0.48
C LYS A 114 -15.10 14.13 1.58
N GLU A 115 -16.35 14.39 1.22
CA GLU A 115 -17.45 14.65 2.15
C GLU A 115 -17.90 13.41 2.93
N ARG A 116 -17.57 12.22 2.45
CA ARG A 116 -17.89 10.97 3.12
C ARG A 116 -16.96 10.77 4.33
N VAL A 117 -17.49 10.13 5.36
CA VAL A 117 -16.80 9.93 6.64
C VAL A 117 -16.76 8.47 7.02
N ASN A 118 -15.70 8.05 7.70
CA ASN A 118 -15.47 6.70 8.19
C ASN A 118 -15.56 5.62 7.10
N ILE A 119 -15.14 5.95 5.87
CA ILE A 119 -15.16 5.03 4.74
C ILE A 119 -13.96 4.09 4.80
N LYS A 120 -14.21 2.79 4.77
CA LYS A 120 -13.18 1.77 4.99
C LYS A 120 -12.62 1.26 3.67
N PHE A 121 -11.29 1.31 3.57
CA PHE A 121 -10.54 0.83 2.43
C PHE A 121 -9.61 -0.31 2.85
N TYR A 122 -9.50 -1.33 2.00
CA TYR A 122 -8.70 -2.54 2.26
C TYR A 122 -7.75 -2.81 1.10
N PHE A 123 -6.58 -3.35 1.42
CA PHE A 123 -5.59 -3.84 0.47
C PHE A 123 -4.62 -4.80 1.15
N ASP A 124 -3.93 -5.63 0.37
CA ASP A 124 -2.89 -6.54 0.86
C ASP A 124 -1.50 -5.95 0.62
N THR A 125 -0.55 -6.32 1.49
CA THR A 125 0.84 -5.87 1.42
C THR A 125 1.82 -7.03 1.54
N ASN A 126 3.04 -6.85 1.05
CA ASN A 126 4.12 -7.81 1.26
C ASN A 126 4.61 -7.81 2.72
N LYS A 127 5.35 -8.87 3.07
CA LYS A 127 6.04 -8.98 4.37
C LYS A 127 7.13 -7.94 4.59
N GLU A 128 7.83 -7.57 3.52
CA GLU A 128 9.02 -6.71 3.52
C GLU A 128 8.84 -5.59 2.50
N ALA A 129 9.59 -4.50 2.65
CA ALA A 129 9.54 -3.37 1.73
C ALA A 129 10.19 -3.77 0.37
N PRO A 130 9.67 -3.28 -0.78
CA PRO A 130 8.48 -2.45 -0.91
C PRO A 130 7.21 -3.23 -0.58
N TYR A 131 6.37 -2.64 0.27
CA TYR A 131 5.20 -3.29 0.82
C TYR A 131 4.05 -3.41 -0.18
N CYS A 132 4.08 -2.72 -1.32
CA CYS A 132 3.13 -2.98 -2.38
C CYS A 132 3.34 -4.42 -2.86
N GLY A 133 2.30 -5.24 -2.74
CA GLY A 133 2.21 -6.38 -3.64
C GLY A 133 2.11 -5.82 -5.04
N CYS A 134 2.99 -6.23 -5.96
CA CYS A 134 2.68 -6.13 -7.38
C CYS A 134 1.44 -7.01 -7.57
N SER A 135 0.25 -6.45 -7.38
CA SER A 135 -0.94 -7.08 -7.92
C SER A 135 -0.74 -6.97 -9.43
N ASP A 136 -0.64 -8.12 -10.11
CA ASP A 136 -0.36 -8.32 -11.53
C ASP A 136 -1.40 -7.68 -12.49
N LYS A 137 -1.94 -6.51 -12.15
CA LYS A 137 -2.86 -5.70 -12.94
C LYS A 137 -2.47 -4.23 -13.04
N ALA A 138 -1.40 -3.80 -12.40
CA ALA A 138 -0.57 -2.78 -13.05
C ALA A 138 0.35 -3.54 -14.00
N VAL A 139 -0.13 -3.80 -15.22
CA VAL A 139 0.79 -4.05 -16.33
C VAL A 139 1.59 -2.75 -16.46
N ILE A 140 2.70 -2.63 -15.72
CA ILE A 140 3.82 -1.85 -16.18
C ILE A 140 4.21 -2.58 -17.45
N THR A 141 3.71 -2.12 -18.59
CA THR A 141 4.14 -2.62 -19.88
C THR A 141 5.60 -2.18 -19.98
N CYS A 142 6.52 -2.96 -19.41
CA CYS A 142 7.93 -2.84 -19.71
C CYS A 142 8.00 -2.97 -21.23
N THR A 143 8.34 -1.89 -21.91
CA THR A 143 8.46 -1.82 -23.35
C THR A 143 9.92 -1.58 -23.69
N ASN A 144 10.37 -2.24 -24.75
CA ASN A 144 11.69 -1.98 -25.31
C ASN A 144 11.65 -0.62 -26.00
N LYS A 145 12.60 0.26 -25.69
CA LYS A 145 12.76 1.56 -26.36
C LYS A 145 13.45 1.41 -27.72
N HIS A 146 13.90 0.21 -28.07
CA HIS A 146 14.60 -0.07 -29.32
C HIS A 146 14.15 -1.42 -29.91
N GLU A 147 13.96 -1.43 -31.22
CA GLU A 147 13.54 -2.62 -31.98
C GLU A 147 14.58 -3.77 -31.94
N LYS A 148 15.86 -3.45 -31.66
CA LYS A 148 16.96 -4.41 -31.62
C LYS A 148 17.12 -5.11 -30.27
N CYS A 149 16.28 -4.80 -29.29
CA CYS A 149 16.41 -5.34 -27.94
C CYS A 149 16.36 -6.88 -27.90
N ASP A 150 15.55 -7.52 -28.73
CA ASP A 150 15.49 -9.00 -28.80
C ASP A 150 16.76 -9.59 -29.42
N ILE A 151 17.34 -8.91 -30.40
CA ILE A 151 18.63 -9.29 -31.01
C ILE A 151 19.74 -9.16 -29.97
N TRP A 152 19.80 -8.03 -29.27
CA TRP A 152 20.82 -7.79 -28.25
C TRP A 152 20.70 -8.72 -27.04
N LYS A 153 19.48 -9.13 -26.67
CA LYS A 153 19.25 -10.21 -25.72
C LYS A 153 19.89 -11.51 -26.20
N LYS A 154 19.61 -11.93 -27.44
CA LYS A 154 20.21 -13.15 -28.03
C LYS A 154 21.75 -13.08 -28.09
N MET A 155 22.31 -11.88 -28.19
CA MET A 155 23.77 -11.66 -28.13
C MET A 155 24.36 -11.68 -26.71
N GLY A 156 23.54 -11.90 -25.67
CA GLY A 156 23.96 -11.93 -24.26
C GLY A 156 24.31 -10.56 -23.68
N ASN A 157 23.70 -9.49 -24.20
CA ASN A 157 24.04 -8.12 -23.76
C ASN A 157 23.40 -7.75 -22.41
N CYS A 158 22.42 -8.50 -21.94
CA CYS A 158 21.80 -8.31 -20.61
C CYS A 158 22.79 -8.70 -19.49
N GLU A 159 23.68 -9.66 -19.73
CA GLU A 159 24.59 -10.24 -18.74
C GLU A 159 25.99 -9.59 -18.78
N LYS A 160 26.38 -9.00 -19.92
CA LYS A 160 27.68 -8.34 -20.09
C LYS A 160 27.77 -7.06 -19.26
N LYS A 161 28.73 -6.99 -18.34
CA LYS A 161 28.96 -5.85 -17.41
C LYS A 161 29.00 -4.47 -18.10
N LYS A 162 29.54 -4.39 -19.32
CA LYS A 162 29.66 -3.15 -20.10
C LYS A 162 28.32 -2.69 -20.70
N THR A 163 27.48 -3.62 -21.15
CA THR A 163 26.22 -3.30 -21.86
C THR A 163 24.99 -3.44 -20.97
N ARG A 164 25.09 -4.13 -19.83
CA ARG A 164 24.00 -4.37 -18.88
C ARG A 164 23.26 -3.09 -18.49
N LYS A 165 23.97 -2.03 -18.08
CA LYS A 165 23.34 -0.76 -17.70
C LYS A 165 22.56 -0.12 -18.86
N PHE A 166 23.09 -0.22 -20.09
CA PHE A 166 22.40 0.28 -21.27
C PHE A 166 21.15 -0.55 -21.58
N MET A 167 21.26 -1.87 -21.47
CA MET A 167 20.17 -2.82 -21.71
C MET A 167 19.06 -2.69 -20.66
N GLU A 168 19.39 -2.51 -19.39
CA GLU A 168 18.40 -2.26 -18.32
C GLU A 168 17.61 -0.96 -18.56
N LYS A 169 18.27 0.08 -19.06
CA LYS A 169 17.63 1.39 -19.32
C LYS A 169 16.75 1.42 -20.58
N ASN A 170 17.13 0.67 -21.61
CA ASN A 170 16.54 0.76 -22.95
C ASN A 170 15.79 -0.49 -23.41
N CYS A 171 16.09 -1.65 -22.82
CA CYS A 171 15.51 -2.94 -23.15
C CYS A 171 14.96 -3.69 -21.91
N PRO A 172 14.19 -3.02 -21.02
CA PRO A 172 13.72 -3.62 -19.77
C PRO A 172 12.85 -4.86 -20.02
N LYS A 173 12.01 -4.83 -21.08
CA LYS A 173 11.20 -5.97 -21.50
C LYS A 173 12.04 -7.17 -21.93
N ALA A 174 13.04 -6.96 -22.78
CA ALA A 174 13.86 -8.05 -23.27
C ALA A 174 14.71 -8.69 -22.16
N CYS A 175 15.21 -7.90 -21.21
CA CYS A 175 16.06 -8.39 -20.12
C CYS A 175 15.31 -8.80 -18.84
N ASN A 176 13.96 -8.75 -18.82
CA ASN A 176 13.14 -8.99 -17.63
C ASN A 176 13.57 -8.15 -16.42
N LYS A 177 13.74 -6.84 -16.64
CA LYS A 177 14.19 -5.85 -15.65
C LYS A 177 13.27 -4.65 -15.59
#